data_AF-A0A534BPM5-F1
#
_entry.id   AF-A0A534BPM5-F1
#
_cell.length_a   1.000
_cell.length_b   1.000
_cell.length_c   1.000
_cell.angle_alpha   90.00
_cell.angle_beta   90.00
_cell.angle_gamma   90.00
#
_symmetry.space_group_name_H-M   'P 1'
#
loop_
_entity.id
_entity.type
_entity.pdbx_description
1 polymer ?
#
loop_
_entity_poly.entity_id
_entity_poly.type
_entity_poly.pdbx_seq_one_letter_code
_entity_poly.pdbx_strand_id
1 'polypeptide(L)'
;MAGREAFGCPSGETRHHLYVVAEAADELRRHVAFRDALRADPALRERYAALKRSLTAQHPLDRKAYTEGKSAFIAAALTGPR
;
A
#
# COMPACT_ATOMS: atom_id res chain seq x y z
N MET A 1 -6.56 9.42 9.28
CA MET A 1 -6.70 8.16 10.04
C MET A 1 -6.16 8.43 11.43
N ALA A 2 -6.87 8.03 12.49
CA ALA A 2 -6.39 8.29 13.85
C ALA A 2 -5.00 7.65 14.05
N GLY A 3 -4.07 8.39 14.66
CA GLY A 3 -2.72 7.90 14.93
C GLY A 3 -1.77 7.84 13.73
N ARG A 4 -2.10 8.48 12.60
CA ARG A 4 -1.20 8.59 11.44
C ARG A 4 -1.14 10.02 10.92
N GLU A 5 0.08 10.56 10.83
CA GLU A 5 0.39 11.85 10.23
C GLU A 5 1.12 11.65 8.89
N ALA A 6 0.82 12.49 7.90
CA ALA A 6 1.39 12.43 6.57
C ALA A 6 2.19 13.69 6.27
N PHE A 7 3.43 13.53 5.82
CA PHE A 7 4.32 14.64 5.53
C PHE A 7 4.43 14.86 4.02
N GLY A 8 4.47 16.13 3.60
CA GLY A 8 4.77 16.51 2.24
C GLY A 8 6.25 16.25 1.92
N CYS A 9 6.55 15.91 0.65
CA CYS A 9 7.93 15.81 0.18
C CYS A 9 8.49 17.23 0.00
N PRO A 10 9.62 17.58 0.63
CA PRO A 10 10.27 18.88 0.44
C PRO A 10 10.72 19.09 -1.02
N SER A 11 10.83 20.36 -1.43
CA SER A 11 11.38 20.71 -2.74
C SER A 11 12.87 20.39 -2.81
N GLY A 12 13.34 19.86 -3.94
CA GLY A 12 14.74 19.48 -4.14
C GLY A 12 15.11 18.08 -3.64
N GLU A 13 14.19 17.35 -3.02
CA GLU A 13 14.41 15.97 -2.58
C GLU A 13 13.84 14.93 -3.56
N THR A 14 14.33 13.69 -3.44
CA THR A 14 13.75 12.55 -4.16
C THR A 14 12.31 12.33 -3.69
N ARG A 15 11.37 12.20 -4.64
CA ARG A 15 9.95 12.00 -4.31
C ARG A 15 9.75 10.80 -3.38
N HIS A 16 9.16 11.05 -2.23
CA HIS A 16 8.85 10.03 -1.23
C HIS A 16 7.49 10.28 -0.57
N HIS A 17 6.99 9.25 0.09
CA HIS A 17 5.84 9.34 0.99
C HIS A 17 6.32 9.03 2.40
N LEU A 18 6.24 10.02 3.30
CA LEU A 18 6.62 9.86 4.70
C LEU A 18 5.37 9.90 5.58
N TYR A 19 5.28 8.92 6.48
CA TYR A 19 4.22 8.84 7.47
C TYR A 19 4.83 8.58 8.84
N VAL A 20 4.32 9.26 9.86
CA VAL A 20 4.53 8.88 11.27
C VAL A 20 3.26 8.18 11.72
N VAL A 21 3.40 6.99 12.27
CA VAL A 21 2.27 6.16 12.73
C VAL A 21 2.53 5.78 14.17
N ALA A 22 1.55 6.02 15.04
CA ALA A 22 1.60 5.59 16.43
C ALA A 22 1.73 4.06 16.50
N GLU A 23 2.55 3.57 17.42
CA GLU A 23 2.85 2.14 17.54
C GLU A 23 1.59 1.28 17.75
N ALA A 24 0.64 1.78 18.55
CA ALA A 24 -0.61 1.09 18.82
C ALA A 24 -1.61 1.09 17.64
N ALA A 25 -1.38 1.90 16.60
CA ALA A 25 -2.33 2.04 15.51
C ALA A 25 -2.39 0.79 14.63
N ASP A 26 -3.61 0.36 14.31
CA ASP A 26 -3.87 -0.78 13.43
C ASP A 26 -3.21 -0.63 12.05
N GLU A 27 -3.08 0.60 11.58
CA GLU A 27 -2.48 0.91 10.27
C GLU A 27 -1.02 0.47 10.20
N LEU A 28 -0.25 0.63 11.28
CA LEU A 28 1.14 0.13 11.34
C LEU A 28 1.18 -1.39 11.18
N ARG A 29 0.32 -2.10 11.93
CA ARG A 29 0.22 -3.56 11.85
C ARG A 29 -0.20 -4.03 10.47
N ARG A 30 -1.18 -3.37 9.84
CA ARG A 30 -1.62 -3.66 8.46
C ARG A 30 -0.49 -3.47 7.45
N HIS A 31 0.26 -2.37 7.53
CA HIS A 31 1.39 -2.11 6.63
C HIS A 31 2.49 -3.18 6.76
N VAL A 32 2.88 -3.52 7.98
CA VAL A 32 3.92 -4.53 8.24
C VAL A 32 3.44 -5.92 7.80
N ALA A 33 2.22 -6.32 8.15
CA ALA A 33 1.67 -7.62 7.77
C ALA A 33 1.56 -7.78 6.25
N PHE A 34 1.10 -6.75 5.53
CA PHE A 34 1.00 -6.81 4.07
C PHE A 34 2.37 -6.91 3.41
N ARG A 35 3.37 -6.14 3.91
CA ARG A 35 4.76 -6.24 3.44
C ARG A 35 5.30 -7.65 3.61
N ASP A 36 5.06 -8.25 4.77
CA ASP A 36 5.61 -9.56 5.11
C ASP A 36 4.91 -10.68 4.30
N ALA A 37 3.59 -10.58 4.07
CA ALA A 37 2.86 -11.48 3.18
C ALA A 37 3.43 -11.47 1.75
N LEU A 38 3.72 -10.29 1.19
CA LEU A 38 4.31 -10.16 -0.15
C LEU A 38 5.76 -10.67 -0.22
N ARG A 39 6.50 -10.67 0.90
CA ARG A 39 7.87 -11.20 0.96
C ARG A 39 7.87 -12.72 1.06
N ALA A 40 6.90 -13.28 1.77
CA ALA A 40 6.75 -14.73 1.98
C ALA A 40 6.20 -15.45 0.74
N ASP A 41 5.34 -14.80 -0.06
CA ASP A 41 4.69 -15.41 -1.22
C ASP A 41 5.04 -14.67 -2.54
N PRO A 42 5.95 -15.22 -3.36
CA PRO A 42 6.29 -14.68 -4.67
C PRO A 42 5.09 -14.61 -5.63
N ALA A 43 4.14 -15.56 -5.57
CA ALA A 43 2.98 -15.56 -6.45
C ALA A 43 2.00 -14.44 -6.08
N LEU A 44 1.76 -14.21 -4.79
CA LEU A 44 1.00 -13.06 -4.30
C LEU A 44 1.65 -11.74 -4.72
N ARG A 45 2.98 -11.65 -4.63
CA ARG A 45 3.74 -10.48 -5.09
C ARG A 45 3.54 -10.20 -6.57
N GLU A 46 3.65 -11.22 -7.42
CA GLU A 46 3.46 -11.04 -8.87
C GLU A 46 2.03 -10.63 -9.21
N ARG A 47 1.03 -11.20 -8.54
CA ARG A 47 -0.38 -10.79 -8.69
C ARG A 47 -0.57 -9.33 -8.28
N TYR A 48 0.03 -8.89 -7.19
CA TYR A 48 -0.05 -7.49 -6.77
C TYR A 48 0.67 -6.55 -7.75
N ALA A 49 1.81 -6.96 -8.31
CA ALA A 49 2.51 -6.19 -9.32
C ALA A 49 1.69 -6.05 -10.61
N ALA A 50 1.06 -7.13 -11.08
CA ALA A 50 0.16 -7.12 -12.23
C ALA A 50 -1.05 -6.20 -12.01
N LEU A 51 -1.68 -6.25 -10.83
CA LEU A 51 -2.77 -5.36 -10.46
C LEU A 51 -2.34 -3.88 -10.54
N LYS A 52 -1.18 -3.53 -9.96
CA LYS A 52 -0.67 -2.16 -10.02
C LYS A 52 -0.46 -1.68 -11.46
N ARG A 53 0.13 -2.53 -12.32
CA ARG A 53 0.32 -2.19 -13.74
C ARG A 53 -1.01 -1.96 -14.46
N SER A 54 -2.00 -2.83 -14.22
CA SER A 54 -3.35 -2.70 -14.77
C SER A 54 -4.02 -1.39 -14.33
N LEU A 55 -3.96 -1.05 -13.04
CA LEU A 55 -4.57 0.17 -12.51
C LEU A 55 -3.90 1.44 -13.03
N THR A 56 -2.57 1.43 -13.20
CA THR A 56 -1.87 2.57 -13.81
C THR A 56 -2.27 2.76 -15.28
N ALA A 57 -2.49 1.67 -16.03
CA ALA A 57 -2.97 1.76 -17.40
C ALA A 57 -4.42 2.26 -17.49
N GLN A 58 -5.29 1.84 -16.57
CA GLN A 58 -6.71 2.24 -16.53
C GLN A 58 -6.93 3.66 -15.98
N HIS A 59 -6.07 4.12 -15.06
CA HIS A 59 -6.24 5.37 -14.34
C HIS A 59 -4.95 6.22 -14.38
N PRO A 60 -4.46 6.64 -15.57
CA PRO A 60 -3.16 7.30 -15.71
C PRO A 60 -3.06 8.66 -15.00
N LEU A 61 -4.17 9.37 -14.86
CA LEU A 61 -4.25 10.68 -14.21
C LEU A 61 -5.08 10.66 -12.91
N ASP A 62 -5.68 9.52 -12.57
CA ASP A 62 -6.54 9.39 -11.39
C ASP A 62 -5.86 8.56 -10.30
N ARG A 63 -5.08 9.27 -9.47
CA ARG A 63 -4.41 8.69 -8.32
C ARG A 63 -5.39 8.11 -7.29
N LYS A 64 -6.60 8.66 -7.19
CA LYS A 64 -7.62 8.19 -6.23
C LYS A 64 -8.15 6.83 -6.66
N ALA A 65 -8.58 6.70 -7.91
CA ALA A 65 -9.02 5.42 -8.48
C ALA A 65 -7.92 4.36 -8.41
N TYR A 66 -6.66 4.73 -8.71
CA TYR A 66 -5.51 3.83 -8.52
C TYR A 66 -5.38 3.33 -7.07
N THR A 67 -5.55 4.24 -6.10
CA THR A 67 -5.42 3.91 -4.67
C THR A 67 -6.54 2.99 -4.21
N GLU A 68 -7.78 3.30 -4.59
CA GLU A 68 -8.97 2.54 -4.25
C GLU A 68 -8.98 1.14 -4.90
N GLY A 69 -8.54 1.04 -6.15
CA GLY A 69 -8.48 -0.23 -6.89
C GLY A 69 -7.58 -1.30 -6.27
N LYS A 70 -6.68 -0.92 -5.37
CA LYS A 70 -5.82 -1.87 -4.62
C LYS A 70 -6.47 -2.41 -3.35
N SER A 71 -7.49 -1.73 -2.81
CA SER A 71 -8.01 -1.97 -1.46
C SER A 71 -8.53 -3.39 -1.26
N ALA A 72 -9.33 -3.91 -2.21
CA ALA A 72 -9.89 -5.26 -2.13
C ALA A 72 -8.80 -6.34 -2.12
N PHE A 73 -7.75 -6.17 -2.95
CA PHE A 73 -6.62 -7.08 -3.00
C PHE A 73 -5.83 -7.07 -1.68
N ILE A 74 -5.55 -5.89 -1.14
CA ILE A 74 -4.82 -5.74 0.13
C ILE A 74 -5.61 -6.39 1.27
N ALA A 75 -6.92 -6.17 1.34
CA ALA A 75 -7.77 -6.81 2.33
C ALA A 75 -7.71 -8.34 2.23
N ALA A 76 -7.85 -8.90 1.03
CA ALA A 76 -7.79 -10.34 0.82
C ALA A 76 -6.42 -10.95 1.19
N ALA A 77 -5.32 -10.24 0.86
CA ALA A 77 -3.97 -10.66 1.22
C ALA A 77 -3.72 -10.70 2.74
N LEU A 78 -4.44 -9.88 3.51
CA LEU A 78 -4.34 -9.85 4.97
C LEU A 78 -5.25 -10.88 5.68
N THR A 79 -6.18 -11.51 4.95
CA THR A 79 -7.11 -12.52 5.49
C THR A 79 -6.68 -13.97 5.19
N GLY A 80 -5.66 -14.18 4.36
CA GLY A 80 -5.19 -15.52 3.98
C GLY A 80 -4.60 -16.31 5.17
N PRO A 81 -4.65 -17.65 5.14
CA PRO A 81 -4.02 -18.48 6.18
C PRO A 81 -2.49 -18.22 6.19
N ARG A 82 -1.94 -18.06 7.40
CA ARG A 82 -0.51 -17.84 7.62
C ARG A 82 0.33 -19.09 7.35
#